data_AF-E2AJS7-F1
#
_entry.id   AF-E2AJS7-F1
#
_cell.length_a   1.000
_cell.length_b   1.000
_cell.length_c   1.000
_cell.angle_alpha   90.00
_cell.angle_beta   90.00
_cell.angle_gamma   90.00
#
_symmetry.space_group_name_H-M   'P 1'
#
loop_
_entity.id
_entity.type
_entity.pdbx_description
1 polymer ?
#
loop_
_entity_poly.entity_id
_entity_poly.type
_entity_poly.pdbx_seq_one_letter_code
_entity_poly.pdbx_strand_id
1 'polypeptide(L)'
;VSKRSVLRILRRHKFHPYHLSLHQELHGMDFVNRVRFCQWAQQQIRNNESFFDNVLFTDEAAFTNHGNVNLRNMHMWAVENPH
;
A
#
# COMPACT_ATOMS: atom_id res chain seq x y z
N VAL A 1 -6.92 -12.94 29.16
CA VAL A 1 -7.73 -13.42 28.02
C VAL A 1 -6.83 -14.17 27.05
N SER A 2 -7.22 -15.35 26.55
CA SER A 2 -6.36 -16.12 25.61
C SER A 2 -6.55 -15.66 24.15
N LYS A 3 -5.51 -15.80 23.32
CA LYS A 3 -5.59 -15.53 21.87
C LYS A 3 -6.74 -16.31 21.21
N ARG A 4 -6.95 -17.56 21.63
CA ARG A 4 -8.02 -18.43 21.13
C ARG A 4 -9.41 -17.88 21.47
N SER A 5 -9.59 -17.33 22.68
CA SER A 5 -10.85 -16.72 23.08
C SER A 5 -11.18 -15.48 22.24
N VAL A 6 -10.18 -14.64 21.94
CA VAL A 6 -10.34 -13.45 21.07
C VAL A 6 -10.70 -13.86 19.64
N LEU A 7 -9.97 -14.80 19.05
CA LEU A 7 -10.26 -15.28 17.68
C LEU A 7 -11.65 -15.91 17.58
N ARG A 8 -12.11 -16.63 18.60
CA ARG A 8 -13.46 -17.20 18.64
C ARG A 8 -14.54 -16.12 18.64
N ILE A 9 -14.33 -15.03 19.39
CA ILE A 9 -15.26 -13.89 19.42
C ILE A 9 -15.28 -13.19 18.07
N LEU A 10 -14.11 -12.87 17.50
CA LEU A 10 -14.01 -12.22 16.18
C LEU A 10 -14.73 -13.03 15.10
N ARG A 11 -14.48 -14.35 15.05
CA ARG A 11 -15.18 -15.25 14.11
C ARG A 11 -16.69 -15.32 14.36
N ARG A 12 -17.13 -15.38 15.62
CA ARG A 12 -18.56 -15.37 15.97
C ARG A 12 -19.27 -14.13 15.44
N HIS A 13 -18.59 -12.99 15.45
CA HIS A 13 -19.12 -11.72 14.95
C HIS A 13 -18.78 -11.46 13.48
N LYS A 14 -18.26 -12.45 12.74
CA LYS A 14 -17.89 -12.36 11.31
C LYS A 14 -16.83 -11.28 11.01
N PHE A 15 -15.92 -11.05 11.93
CA PHE A 15 -14.78 -10.18 11.70
C PHE A 15 -13.69 -10.92 10.91
N HIS A 16 -13.14 -10.24 9.92
CA HIS A 16 -12.05 -10.69 9.07
C HIS A 16 -10.84 -9.76 9.24
N PRO A 17 -9.61 -10.29 9.18
CA PRO A 17 -8.41 -9.47 9.20
C PRO A 17 -8.17 -8.84 7.82
N TYR A 18 -8.00 -7.53 7.79
CA TYR A 18 -7.60 -6.76 6.62
C TYR A 18 -6.25 -6.12 6.87
N HIS A 19 -5.38 -6.16 5.84
CA HIS A 19 -4.07 -5.54 5.91
C HIS A 19 -4.21 -4.02 5.74
N LEU A 20 -3.66 -3.25 6.69
CA LEU A 20 -3.73 -1.80 6.58
C LEU A 20 -2.69 -1.31 5.56
N SER A 21 -3.18 -0.78 4.45
CA SER A 21 -2.34 -0.10 3.46
C SER A 21 -2.44 1.41 3.64
N LEU A 22 -1.32 2.05 3.98
CA LEU A 22 -1.23 3.51 3.92
C LEU A 22 -0.74 3.89 2.53
N HIS A 23 -1.56 4.64 1.82
CA HIS A 23 -1.20 5.23 0.54
C HIS A 23 -0.96 6.72 0.75
N GLN A 24 -0.05 7.28 -0.04
CA GLN A 24 0.15 8.73 -0.05
C GLN A 24 -1.16 9.41 -0.45
N GLU A 25 -1.61 10.36 0.36
CA GLU A 25 -2.78 11.17 0.04
C GLU A 25 -2.51 11.99 -1.23
N LEU A 26 -3.49 12.02 -2.13
CA LEU A 26 -3.39 12.73 -3.40
C LEU A 26 -4.15 14.05 -3.32
N HIS A 27 -3.51 15.13 -3.75
CA HIS A 27 -4.08 16.46 -3.66
C HIS A 27 -4.01 17.22 -4.99
N GLY A 28 -4.98 18.11 -5.21
CA GLY A 28 -4.99 19.04 -6.35
C GLY A 28 -4.73 18.35 -7.69
N MET A 29 -3.58 18.66 -8.30
CA MET A 29 -3.21 18.17 -9.63
C MET A 29 -2.53 16.79 -9.63
N ASP A 30 -2.31 16.15 -8.47
CA ASP A 30 -1.62 14.86 -8.37
C ASP A 30 -2.28 13.78 -9.21
N PHE A 31 -3.61 13.72 -9.20
CA PHE A 31 -4.37 12.76 -10.01
C PHE A 31 -4.07 12.92 -11.51
N VAL A 32 -4.12 14.16 -12.00
CA VAL A 32 -3.86 14.47 -13.41
C VAL A 32 -2.40 14.20 -13.77
N ASN A 33 -1.47 14.60 -12.91
CA ASN A 33 -0.04 14.39 -13.12
C ASN A 33 0.32 12.90 -13.17
N ARG A 34 -0.27 12.09 -12.29
CA ARG A 34 -0.10 10.63 -12.29
C ARG A 34 -0.63 10.00 -13.57
N VAL A 35 -1.83 10.39 -14.02
CA VAL A 35 -2.39 9.89 -15.29
C VAL A 35 -1.51 10.29 -16.48
N ARG A 36 -1.06 11.55 -16.54
CA ARG A 36 -0.16 12.03 -17.60
C ARG A 36 1.16 11.27 -17.62
N PHE A 37 1.75 11.02 -16.45
CA PHE A 37 2.97 10.21 -16.35
C PHE A 37 2.72 8.79 -16.89
N CYS A 38 1.64 8.13 -16.49
CA CYS A 38 1.32 6.78 -16.98
C CYS A 38 1.15 6.75 -18.50
N GLN A 39 0.46 7.74 -19.07
CA GLN A 39 0.28 7.85 -20.53
C GLN A 39 1.62 8.05 -21.25
N TRP A 40 2.47 8.94 -20.73
CA TRP A 40 3.82 9.15 -21.26
C TRP A 40 4.68 7.89 -21.18
N ALA A 41 4.69 7.21 -20.03
CA ALA A 41 5.47 5.99 -19.82
C ALA A 41 5.03 4.88 -20.79
N GLN A 42 3.73 4.71 -21.01
CA GLN A 42 3.21 3.78 -22.02
C GLN A 42 3.70 4.11 -23.43
N GLN A 43 3.78 5.39 -23.80
CA GLN A 43 4.32 5.78 -25.11
C GLN A 43 5.83 5.48 -25.22
N GLN A 44 6.60 5.70 -24.16
CA GLN A 44 8.03 5.34 -24.16
C GLN A 44 8.22 3.84 -24.38
N ILE A 45 7.46 3.00 -23.65
CA ILE A 45 7.51 1.54 -23.80
C ILE A 45 7.12 1.10 -25.22
N ARG A 46 6.11 1.73 -25.83
CA ARG A 46 5.70 1.42 -27.22
C ARG A 46 6.77 1.75 -28.25
N ASN A 47 7.52 2.82 -28.01
CA ASN A 47 8.59 3.25 -28.92
C ASN A 47 9.88 2.45 -28.70
N ASN A 48 10.15 2.06 -27.46
CA ASN A 48 11.28 1.22 -27.08
C ASN A 48 10.88 0.34 -25.89
N GLU A 49 10.72 -0.95 -26.13
CA GLU A 49 10.30 -1.92 -25.10
C GLU A 49 11.31 -1.99 -23.94
N SER A 50 12.59 -1.74 -24.20
CA SER A 50 13.67 -1.74 -23.20
C SER A 50 13.95 -0.35 -22.60
N PHE A 51 13.02 0.61 -22.73
CA PHE A 51 13.24 1.99 -22.27
C PHE A 51 13.65 2.07 -20.80
N PHE A 52 12.95 1.33 -19.93
CA PHE A 52 13.19 1.36 -18.49
C PHE A 52 14.43 0.58 -18.06
N ASP A 53 15.06 -0.21 -18.94
CA ASP A 53 16.28 -0.96 -18.59
C ASP A 53 17.46 -0.03 -18.31
N ASN A 54 17.42 1.20 -18.84
CA ASN A 54 18.42 2.24 -18.62
C ASN A 54 17.99 3.26 -17.56
N VAL A 55 16.88 3.02 -16.85
CA VAL A 55 16.37 3.91 -15.80
C VAL A 55 16.73 3.33 -14.43
N LEU A 56 17.58 4.04 -13.70
CA LEU A 56 17.89 3.72 -12.31
C LEU A 56 16.98 4.54 -11.38
N PHE A 57 16.02 3.87 -10.74
CA PHE A 57 15.20 4.49 -9.70
C PHE A 57 15.97 4.53 -8.37
N THR A 58 15.92 5.68 -7.70
CA THR A 58 16.53 5.89 -6.39
C THR A 58 15.50 6.48 -5.44
N ASP A 59 15.55 6.09 -4.17
CA ASP A 59 14.71 6.64 -3.12
C ASP A 59 15.50 6.69 -1.81
N GLU A 60 15.04 7.51 -0.88
CA GLU A 60 15.60 7.62 0.46
C GLU A 60 14.69 6.91 1.48
N ALA A 61 15.30 6.10 2.35
CA ALA A 61 14.58 5.42 3.41
C ALA A 61 15.14 5.82 4.78
N ALA A 62 14.26 6.22 5.69
CA ALA A 62 14.61 6.52 7.07
C ALA A 62 14.45 5.27 7.95
N PHE A 63 15.52 4.88 8.65
CA PHE A 63 15.51 3.78 9.62
C PHE A 63 15.71 4.33 11.04
N THR A 64 14.80 3.99 11.95
CA THR A 64 14.87 4.42 13.36
C THR A 64 14.74 3.23 14.30
N ASN A 65 15.42 3.29 15.46
CA ASN A 65 15.32 2.28 16.51
C ASN A 65 14.18 2.56 17.51
N HIS A 66 13.39 3.61 17.28
CA HIS A 66 12.33 4.06 18.18
C HIS A 66 11.02 3.25 18.07
N GLY A 67 11.02 2.12 17.35
CA GLY A 67 9.89 1.20 17.33
C GLY A 67 8.62 1.77 16.70
N ASN A 68 8.77 2.57 15.63
CA ASN A 68 7.61 2.97 14.82
C ASN A 68 6.84 1.71 14.38
N VAL A 69 5.51 1.85 14.31
CA VAL A 69 4.63 0.73 14.00
C VAL A 69 5.01 0.14 12.64
N ASN A 70 5.42 -1.13 12.64
CA ASN A 70 5.59 -1.86 11.40
C ASN A 70 4.20 -2.14 10.80
N LEU A 71 3.77 -1.25 9.90
CA LEU A 71 2.50 -1.32 9.18
C LEU A 71 2.31 -2.67 8.48
N ARG A 72 3.41 -3.35 8.12
CA ARG A 72 3.37 -4.69 7.51
C ARG A 72 2.72 -5.74 8.41
N ASN A 73 2.79 -5.57 9.74
CA ASN A 73 2.17 -6.48 10.70
C ASN A 73 0.80 -5.98 11.20
N MET A 74 0.37 -4.78 10.78
CA MET A 74 -0.88 -4.18 11.24
C MET A 74 -2.07 -4.79 10.49
N HIS A 75 -2.95 -5.44 11.23
CA HIS A 75 -4.21 -5.98 10.72
C HIS A 75 -5.37 -5.33 11.46
N MET A 76 -6.29 -4.75 10.70
CA MET A 76 -7.58 -4.31 11.23
C MET A 76 -8.59 -5.44 11.10
N TRP A 77 -9.35 -5.70 12.15
CA TRP A 77 -10.44 -6.67 12.09
C TRP A 77 -11.74 -5.90 11.85
N ALA A 78 -12.44 -6.21 10.77
CA ALA A 78 -13.73 -5.59 10.43
C ALA A 78 -14.69 -6.63 9.82
N VAL A 79 -15.99 -6.35 9.86
CA VAL A 79 -17.01 -7.21 9.21
C VAL A 79 -16.98 -7.04 7.69
N GLU A 80 -16.76 -5.81 7.22
CA GLU A 80 -16.67 -5.45 5.81
C GLU A 80 -15.26 -4.95 5.48
N ASN A 81 -14.88 -5.04 4.20
CA ASN A 81 -13.60 -4.51 3.75
C ASN A 81 -13.64 -2.97 3.84
N PRO A 82 -12.73 -2.34 4.60
CA PRO A 82 -12.66 -0.88 4.73
C PRO A 82 -12.18 -0.16 3.46
N HIS A 83 -11.76 -0.90 2.43
CA HIS A 83 -11.21 -0.39 1.16
C HIS A 83 -12.14 -0.70 -0.02
#